data_AF-A0A3B0R088-F1
#
_entry.id   AF-A0A3B0R088-F1
#
_cell.length_a   1.000
_cell.length_b   1.000
_cell.length_c   1.000
_cell.angle_alpha   90.00
_cell.angle_beta   90.00
_cell.angle_gamma   90.00
#
_symmetry.space_group_name_H-M   'P 1'
#
loop_
_entity.id
_entity.type
_entity.pdbx_description
1 polymer ?
#
loop_
_entity_poly.entity_id
_entity_poly.type
_entity_poly.pdbx_seq_one_letter_code
_entity_poly.pdbx_strand_id
1 'polypeptide(L)'
;MKAWLVTWDLTPPYKEITDPLIAILSSRKSSSTIADFVGRHYMLSTCTAEEVAYYANRPKKYLYKPKTPEVINGVPHGDRVMCGDNPFIYARVVTALKIEHGSETELEKITWREPRRLRWKDKRRGLTEVANDGAWEELLRKPEPLFKSVSIHKIG
;
A
#
# COMPACT_ATOMS: atom_id res chain seq x y z
N MET A 1 -8.86 7.89 12.01
CA MET A 1 -9.03 8.56 10.70
C MET A 1 -9.28 7.53 9.58
N LYS A 2 -9.73 7.95 8.38
CA LYS A 2 -9.81 7.10 7.17
C LYS A 2 -8.74 7.53 6.17
N ALA A 3 -7.88 6.63 5.72
CA ALA A 3 -6.74 6.95 4.86
C ALA A 3 -6.39 5.79 3.94
N TRP A 4 -5.69 6.07 2.84
CA TRP A 4 -4.92 5.05 2.13
C TRP A 4 -3.65 4.77 2.92
N LEU A 5 -3.47 3.53 3.35
CA LEU A 5 -2.24 3.02 3.95
C LEU A 5 -1.49 2.23 2.88
N VAL A 6 -0.25 2.63 2.60
CA VAL A 6 0.59 2.01 1.58
C VAL A 6 1.78 1.37 2.27
N THR A 7 1.92 0.05 2.13
CA THR A 7 2.98 -0.73 2.77
C THR A 7 3.71 -1.62 1.79
N TRP A 8 4.98 -1.92 2.07
CA TRP A 8 5.62 -3.12 1.56
C TRP A 8 5.03 -4.35 2.25
N ASP A 9 4.88 -5.43 1.50
CA ASP A 9 4.39 -6.71 1.98
C ASP A 9 5.21 -7.83 1.33
N LEU A 10 5.23 -8.99 1.98
CA LEU A 10 6.01 -10.16 1.59
C LEU A 10 5.14 -11.40 1.70
N THR A 11 5.25 -12.28 0.71
CA THR A 11 4.71 -13.63 0.87
C THR A 11 5.74 -14.47 1.63
N PRO A 12 5.35 -15.27 2.64
CA PRO A 12 6.25 -16.24 3.27
C PRO A 12 6.94 -17.15 2.23
N PRO A 13 8.18 -17.62 2.44
CA PRO A 13 8.93 -17.69 3.70
C PRO A 13 9.99 -16.59 3.91
N TYR A 14 9.92 -15.48 3.16
CA TYR A 14 10.98 -14.47 3.17
C TYR A 14 10.98 -13.61 4.45
N LYS A 15 12.17 -13.20 4.91
CA LYS A 15 12.39 -12.42 6.15
C LYS A 15 11.95 -10.95 6.03
N GLU A 16 11.55 -10.43 7.18
CA GLU A 16 10.89 -9.14 7.47
C GLU A 16 11.39 -7.92 6.70
N ILE A 17 10.44 -7.11 6.23
CA ILE A 17 10.68 -5.70 5.92
C ILE A 17 10.79 -4.95 7.25
N THR A 18 11.93 -4.32 7.50
CA THR A 18 12.22 -3.63 8.77
C THR A 18 11.34 -2.40 9.03
N ASP A 19 10.95 -1.70 7.97
CA ASP A 19 9.95 -0.62 8.04
C ASP A 19 9.04 -0.72 6.80
N PRO A 20 7.87 -1.37 6.93
CA PRO A 20 6.99 -1.61 5.79
C PRO A 20 6.21 -0.37 5.38
N LEU A 21 6.20 0.73 6.16
CA LEU A 21 5.37 1.89 5.83
C LEU A 21 5.99 2.73 4.72
N ILE A 22 5.28 2.86 3.60
CA ILE A 22 5.70 3.70 2.46
C ILE A 22 5.03 5.08 2.54
N ALA A 23 3.71 5.11 2.74
CA ALA A 23 2.95 6.34 2.74
C ALA A 23 1.59 6.20 3.42
N ILE A 24 1.12 7.32 3.98
CA ILE A 24 -0.27 7.52 4.39
C ILE A 24 -0.84 8.63 3.51
N LEU A 25 -1.85 8.31 2.71
CA LEU A 25 -2.43 9.22 1.72
C LEU A 25 -3.91 9.50 2.03
N SER A 26 -4.42 10.64 1.57
CA SER A 26 -5.83 11.00 1.76
C SER A 26 -6.74 9.95 1.12
N SER A 27 -7.71 9.43 1.89
CA SER A 27 -8.73 8.49 1.41
C SER A 27 -9.63 9.04 0.31
N ARG A 28 -9.55 10.34 0.01
CA ARG A 28 -10.25 10.98 -1.11
C ARG A 28 -9.57 10.75 -2.46
N LYS A 29 -8.33 10.23 -2.47
CA LYS A 29 -7.64 9.88 -3.71
C LYS A 29 -8.29 8.65 -4.33
N SER A 30 -8.48 8.70 -5.64
CA SER A 30 -9.02 7.58 -6.41
C SER A 30 -8.02 6.42 -6.47
N SER A 31 -8.52 5.21 -6.66
CA SER A 31 -7.69 4.01 -6.76
C SER A 31 -6.76 4.04 -7.98
N SER A 32 -7.13 4.74 -9.06
CA SER A 32 -6.24 4.97 -10.20
C SER A 32 -5.07 5.89 -9.84
N THR A 33 -5.32 6.98 -9.10
CA THR A 33 -4.25 7.83 -8.57
C THR A 33 -3.29 7.05 -7.66
N ILE A 34 -3.83 6.14 -6.85
CA ILE A 34 -3.03 5.28 -5.98
C ILE A 34 -2.26 4.23 -6.79
N ALA A 35 -2.87 3.67 -7.85
CA ALA A 35 -2.20 2.78 -8.80
C ALA A 35 -0.96 3.42 -9.41
N ASP A 36 -1.09 4.64 -9.93
CA ASP A 36 0.04 5.37 -10.49
C ASP A 36 1.15 5.61 -9.45
N PHE A 37 0.76 5.98 -8.22
CA PHE A 37 1.69 6.18 -7.11
C PHE A 37 2.47 4.90 -6.77
N VAL A 38 1.78 3.78 -6.53
CA VAL A 38 2.45 2.52 -6.15
C VAL A 38 3.30 1.97 -7.28
N GLY A 39 2.85 2.10 -8.53
CA GLY A 39 3.60 1.67 -9.71
C GLY A 39 4.91 2.42 -9.86
N ARG A 40 4.85 3.75 -9.73
CA ARG A 40 6.05 4.59 -9.77
C ARG A 40 6.98 4.28 -8.60
N HIS A 41 6.44 4.12 -7.39
CA HIS A 41 7.27 3.81 -6.23
C HIS A 41 7.98 2.46 -6.39
N TYR A 42 7.25 1.41 -6.76
CA TYR A 42 7.84 0.09 -6.99
C TYR A 42 8.95 0.13 -8.05
N MET A 43 8.70 0.81 -9.17
CA MET A 43 9.69 0.97 -10.23
C MET A 43 10.94 1.70 -9.73
N LEU A 44 10.79 2.81 -8.99
CA LEU A 44 11.94 3.54 -8.44
C LEU A 44 12.70 2.75 -7.36
N SER A 45 12.06 1.79 -6.69
CA SER A 45 12.69 0.94 -5.68
C SER A 45 13.38 -0.30 -6.27
N THR A 46 13.04 -0.72 -7.50
CA THR A 46 13.47 -2.00 -8.07
C THR A 46 14.23 -1.89 -9.38
N CYS A 47 14.13 -0.76 -10.07
CA CYS A 47 14.76 -0.54 -11.36
C CYS A 47 15.93 0.44 -11.26
N THR A 48 16.91 0.26 -12.13
CA THR A 48 17.98 1.22 -12.40
C THR A 48 17.44 2.48 -13.11
N ALA A 49 18.23 3.57 -13.11
CA ALA A 49 17.86 4.78 -13.83
C ALA A 49 17.67 4.54 -15.34
N GLU A 50 18.46 3.65 -15.94
CA GLU A 50 18.34 3.27 -17.36
C GLU A 50 17.01 2.55 -17.61
N GLU A 51 16.65 1.58 -16.79
CA GLU A 51 15.37 0.86 -16.88
C GLU A 51 14.19 1.82 -16.67
N VAL A 52 14.27 2.72 -15.68
CA VAL A 52 13.27 3.77 -15.45
C VAL A 52 13.10 4.64 -16.71
N ALA A 53 14.20 5.09 -17.31
CA ALA A 53 14.16 5.88 -18.55
C ALA A 53 13.59 5.07 -19.74
N TYR A 54 13.93 3.79 -19.84
CA TYR A 54 13.41 2.89 -20.85
C TYR A 54 11.88 2.71 -20.74
N TYR A 55 11.38 2.50 -19.52
CA TYR A 55 9.95 2.28 -19.24
C TYR A 55 9.13 3.58 -19.23
N ALA A 56 9.73 4.74 -18.92
CA ALA A 56 9.05 6.03 -18.96
C ALA A 56 8.40 6.29 -20.33
N ASN A 57 9.08 5.92 -21.41
CA ASN A 57 8.56 6.04 -22.78
C ASN A 57 7.81 4.78 -23.26
N ARG A 58 7.78 3.72 -22.46
CA ARG A 58 7.22 2.40 -22.83
C ARG A 58 6.41 1.79 -21.68
N PRO A 59 5.41 2.50 -21.11
CA PRO A 59 4.68 2.04 -19.92
C PRO A 59 3.97 0.70 -20.14
N LYS A 60 3.59 0.38 -21.39
CA LYS A 60 2.98 -0.91 -21.74
C LYS A 60 3.93 -2.10 -21.58
N LYS A 61 5.24 -1.90 -21.66
CA LYS A 61 6.29 -2.93 -21.52
C LYS A 61 6.69 -3.19 -20.07
N TYR A 62 6.27 -2.35 -19.13
CA TYR A 62 6.56 -2.58 -17.73
C TYR A 62 5.79 -3.81 -17.23
N LEU A 63 6.50 -4.78 -16.64
CA LEU A 63 5.93 -6.06 -16.24
C LEU A 63 5.10 -5.95 -14.95
N TYR A 64 5.53 -5.10 -14.03
CA TYR A 64 4.91 -4.95 -12.71
C TYR A 64 3.84 -3.86 -12.70
N LYS A 65 2.84 -3.98 -13.58
CA LYS A 65 1.74 -3.02 -13.60
C LYS A 65 0.94 -3.11 -12.29
N PRO A 66 0.60 -1.98 -11.67
CA PRO A 66 -0.32 -1.94 -10.55
C PRO A 66 -1.62 -2.66 -10.90
N LYS A 67 -2.01 -3.59 -10.05
CA LYS A 67 -3.26 -4.30 -10.12
C LYS A 67 -4.15 -3.71 -9.04
N THR A 68 -5.22 -3.04 -9.43
CA THR A 68 -6.37 -2.88 -8.54
C THR A 68 -7.01 -4.27 -8.45
N PRO A 69 -6.97 -4.97 -7.29
CA PRO A 69 -7.62 -6.25 -7.14
C PRO A 69 -9.12 -6.04 -7.30
N GLU A 70 -9.49 -6.19 -8.54
CA GLU A 70 -10.81 -6.14 -9.05
C GLU A 70 -11.13 -7.64 -9.19
N VAL A 71 -11.72 -8.37 -8.23
CA VAL A 71 -13.14 -8.72 -8.34
C VAL A 71 -13.61 -9.89 -7.42
N ILE A 72 -14.83 -9.89 -6.85
CA ILE A 72 -15.61 -11.08 -6.41
C ILE A 72 -16.77 -11.31 -7.42
N ASN A 73 -16.87 -12.48 -8.07
CA ASN A 73 -17.75 -12.85 -9.23
C ASN A 73 -17.83 -11.91 -10.45
N GLY A 74 -17.14 -10.79 -10.45
CA GLY A 74 -17.25 -9.69 -11.42
C GLY A 74 -17.03 -8.31 -10.80
N VAL A 75 -17.05 -8.13 -9.47
CA VAL A 75 -16.90 -6.81 -8.82
C VAL A 75 -15.65 -6.59 -7.96
N PRO A 76 -14.83 -5.60 -8.33
CA PRO A 76 -13.72 -5.10 -7.55
C PRO A 76 -14.11 -4.51 -6.24
N HIS A 77 -13.29 -4.74 -5.22
CA HIS A 77 -13.41 -3.91 -4.03
C HIS A 77 -12.42 -2.75 -4.11
N GLY A 78 -12.96 -1.58 -4.48
CA GLY A 78 -12.25 -0.39 -4.96
C GLY A 78 -11.46 0.42 -3.94
N ASP A 79 -10.92 -0.21 -2.90
CA ASP A 79 -10.15 0.45 -1.85
C ASP A 79 -8.82 -0.30 -1.64
N ARG A 80 -8.30 -0.97 -2.68
CA ARG A 80 -7.05 -1.74 -2.65
C ARG A 80 -6.30 -1.59 -3.97
N VAL A 81 -4.97 -1.65 -3.91
CA VAL A 81 -4.06 -1.67 -5.06
C VAL A 81 -2.81 -2.47 -4.67
N MET A 82 -2.33 -3.33 -5.57
CA MET A 82 -1.11 -4.11 -5.40
C MET A 82 -0.14 -3.83 -6.56
N CYS A 83 1.16 -3.83 -6.32
CA CYS A 83 2.17 -3.67 -7.36
C CYS A 83 3.44 -4.45 -7.04
N GLY A 84 3.96 -5.20 -8.02
CA GLY A 84 5.12 -6.08 -7.84
C GLY A 84 4.75 -7.56 -7.67
N ASP A 85 5.77 -8.38 -7.44
CA ASP A 85 5.62 -9.83 -7.19
C ASP A 85 5.96 -10.19 -5.73
N ASN A 86 7.24 -10.21 -5.35
CA ASN A 86 7.66 -10.46 -3.96
C ASN A 86 9.07 -9.89 -3.70
N PRO A 87 9.27 -8.89 -2.82
CA PRO A 87 8.22 -8.13 -2.14
C PRO A 87 7.31 -7.38 -3.12
N PHE A 88 6.12 -7.01 -2.65
CA PHE A 88 5.16 -6.20 -3.39
C PHE A 88 4.66 -5.04 -2.54
N ILE A 89 4.18 -3.98 -3.17
CA ILE A 89 3.52 -2.86 -2.51
C ILE A 89 2.04 -3.14 -2.44
N TYR A 90 1.45 -2.95 -1.26
CA TYR A 90 0.03 -3.06 -1.01
C TYR A 90 -0.52 -1.76 -0.45
N ALA A 91 -1.37 -1.09 -1.23
CA ALA A 91 -2.13 0.07 -0.79
C ALA A 91 -3.58 -0.32 -0.50
N ARG A 92 -4.14 0.15 0.61
CA ARG A 92 -5.54 -0.07 0.94
C ARG A 92 -6.15 1.07 1.74
N VAL A 93 -7.45 1.27 1.61
CA VAL A 93 -8.17 2.25 2.44
C VAL A 93 -8.52 1.63 3.79
N VAL A 94 -7.87 2.12 4.83
CA VAL A 94 -8.07 1.70 6.20
C VAL A 94 -8.98 2.67 6.95
N THR A 95 -9.64 2.17 7.99
CA THR A 95 -10.46 2.98 8.89
C THR A 95 -9.89 2.96 10.30
N ALA A 96 -10.35 3.88 11.14
CA ALA A 96 -9.89 4.02 12.52
C ALA A 96 -8.35 4.11 12.67
N LEU A 97 -7.64 4.60 11.65
CA LEU A 97 -6.19 4.77 11.69
C LEU A 97 -5.83 5.75 12.82
N LYS A 98 -4.87 5.38 13.65
CA LYS A 98 -4.32 6.16 14.76
C LYS A 98 -2.81 5.98 14.79
N ILE A 99 -2.11 7.05 15.19
CA ILE A 99 -0.66 7.06 15.39
C ILE A 99 -0.44 7.56 16.81
N GLU A 100 0.21 6.75 17.62
CA GLU A 100 0.52 7.04 19.02
C GLU A 100 2.03 7.02 19.19
N HIS A 101 2.58 8.04 19.85
CA HIS A 101 4.01 8.07 20.16
C HIS A 101 4.20 7.48 21.54
N GLY A 102 4.92 6.37 21.63
CA GLY A 102 5.26 5.75 22.90
C GLY A 102 6.30 6.58 23.62
N SER A 103 5.91 7.23 24.72
CA SER A 103 6.85 7.98 25.57
C SER A 103 7.91 7.08 26.21
N GLU A 104 7.63 5.78 26.35
CA GLU A 104 8.52 4.79 26.99
C GLU A 104 9.35 3.97 25.99
N THR A 105 8.85 3.75 24.78
CA THR A 105 9.45 2.81 23.81
C THR A 105 10.29 3.48 22.73
N GLU A 106 10.27 4.81 22.63
CA GLU A 106 10.81 5.60 21.49
C GLU A 106 10.26 5.17 20.10
N LEU A 107 9.22 4.34 20.08
CA LEU A 107 8.55 3.85 18.88
C LEU A 107 7.22 4.59 18.70
N GLU A 108 6.85 4.82 17.45
CA GLU A 108 5.48 5.14 17.10
C GLU A 108 4.70 3.85 16.85
N LYS A 109 3.50 3.79 17.42
CA LYS A 109 2.52 2.73 17.22
C LYS A 109 1.44 3.22 16.28
N ILE A 110 1.32 2.55 15.13
CA ILE A 110 0.31 2.81 14.13
C ILE A 110 -0.72 1.69 14.22
N THR A 111 -1.97 2.02 14.49
CA THR A 111 -3.08 1.04 14.55
C THR A 111 -4.15 1.39 13.55
N TRP A 112 -4.77 0.40 12.93
CA TRP A 112 -5.86 0.61 12.01
C TRP A 112 -6.78 -0.61 11.92
N ARG A 113 -7.92 -0.39 11.27
CA ARG A 113 -8.84 -1.46 10.89
C ARG A 113 -8.77 -1.69 9.39
N GLU A 114 -8.48 -2.92 9.00
CA GLU A 114 -8.46 -3.36 7.60
C GLU A 114 -9.81 -3.10 6.92
N PRO A 115 -9.83 -2.87 5.59
CA PRO A 115 -11.09 -2.77 4.87
C PRO A 115 -11.81 -4.12 4.93
N ARG A 116 -13.15 -4.07 4.98
CA ARG A 116 -14.00 -5.25 4.89
C ARG A 116 -13.63 -6.09 3.67
N ARG A 117 -13.67 -7.40 3.82
CA ARG A 117 -13.70 -8.33 2.68
C ARG A 117 -15.16 -8.71 2.51
N LEU A 118 -15.79 -8.29 1.43
CA LEU A 118 -17.14 -8.76 1.10
C LEU A 118 -17.04 -10.12 0.40
N ARG A 119 -18.16 -10.82 0.23
CA ARG A 119 -18.36 -11.91 -0.73
C ARG A 119 -19.82 -11.90 -1.18
N TRP A 120 -20.14 -12.60 -2.26
CA TRP A 120 -21.55 -12.74 -2.63
C TRP A 120 -22.24 -13.76 -1.73
N LYS A 121 -23.46 -13.46 -1.32
CA LYS A 121 -24.31 -14.32 -0.50
C LYS A 121 -24.85 -15.53 -1.27
N ASP A 122 -24.96 -15.42 -2.61
CA ASP A 122 -25.48 -16.46 -3.49
C ASP A 122 -24.72 -16.53 -4.83
N LYS A 123 -24.95 -17.62 -5.58
CA LYS A 123 -24.54 -17.74 -7.00
C LYS A 123 -25.20 -16.68 -7.90
N ARG A 124 -26.25 -16.01 -7.42
CA ARG A 124 -26.95 -14.91 -8.11
C ARG A 124 -26.39 -13.57 -7.60
N ARG A 125 -25.78 -12.82 -8.52
CA ARG A 125 -25.22 -11.48 -8.30
C ARG A 125 -26.36 -10.54 -7.86
N GLY A 126 -26.31 -10.02 -6.63
CA GLY A 126 -27.29 -9.06 -6.13
C GLY A 126 -27.26 -8.82 -4.62
N LEU A 127 -26.78 -9.80 -3.84
CA LEU A 127 -26.64 -9.67 -2.39
C LEU A 127 -25.19 -9.93 -1.97
N THR A 128 -24.52 -8.92 -1.44
CA THR A 128 -23.19 -9.05 -0.82
C THR A 128 -23.33 -9.29 0.67
N GLU A 129 -22.52 -10.17 1.21
CA GLU A 129 -22.32 -10.32 2.65
C GLU A 129 -20.88 -10.01 3.05
N VAL A 130 -20.68 -9.62 4.30
CA VAL A 130 -19.35 -9.35 4.85
C VAL A 130 -18.68 -10.70 5.13
N ALA A 131 -17.66 -11.06 4.35
CA ALA A 131 -16.84 -12.24 4.60
C ALA A 131 -15.91 -12.03 5.80
N ASN A 132 -15.39 -10.82 5.96
CA ASN A 132 -14.61 -10.39 7.12
C ASN A 132 -14.84 -8.89 7.35
N ASP A 133 -15.14 -8.49 8.59
CA ASP A 133 -15.46 -7.10 8.95
C ASP A 133 -14.21 -6.20 9.07
N GLY A 134 -13.05 -6.70 8.65
CA GLY A 134 -11.77 -6.02 8.76
C GLY A 134 -11.15 -6.22 10.14
N ALA A 135 -9.99 -6.88 10.19
CA ALA A 135 -9.22 -7.09 11.41
C ALA A 135 -8.59 -5.78 11.91
N TRP A 136 -8.32 -5.74 13.22
CA TRP A 136 -7.40 -4.75 13.78
C TRP A 136 -5.98 -5.19 13.50
N GLU A 137 -5.18 -4.25 12.99
CA GLU A 137 -3.78 -4.44 12.69
C GLU A 137 -2.96 -3.35 13.38
N GLU A 138 -1.70 -3.66 13.64
CA GLU A 138 -0.75 -2.73 14.23
C GLU A 138 0.61 -2.81 13.55
N LEU A 139 1.32 -1.68 13.57
CA LEU A 139 2.70 -1.55 13.15
C LEU A 139 3.44 -0.71 14.18
N LEU A 140 4.56 -1.24 14.69
CA LEU A 140 5.52 -0.50 15.49
C LEU A 140 6.69 -0.11 14.60
N ARG A 141 7.05 1.17 14.60
CA ARG A 141 8.22 1.66 13.87
C ARG A 141 8.91 2.79 14.64
N LYS A 142 10.16 3.08 14.27
CA LYS A 142 10.83 4.29 14.76
C LYS A 142 10.17 5.52 14.09
N PRO A 143 10.08 6.66 14.78
CA PRO A 143 9.53 7.91 14.23
C PRO A 143 10.52 8.58 13.25
N GLU A 144 10.96 7.83 12.24
CA GLU A 144 11.85 8.30 11.17
C GLU A 144 11.04 8.79 9.96
N PRO A 145 11.54 9.78 9.19
CA PRO A 145 10.93 10.18 7.93
C PRO A 145 10.76 8.98 6.98
N LEU A 146 9.56 8.85 6.39
CA LEU A 146 9.23 7.75 5.45
C LEU A 146 10.12 7.73 4.20
N PHE A 147 10.67 8.89 3.83
CA PHE A 147 11.68 9.00 2.78
C PHE A 147 12.98 9.47 3.44
N LYS A 148 14.03 8.66 3.34
CA LYS A 148 15.37 9.06 3.74
C LYS A 148 15.80 10.25 2.87
N SER A 149 16.02 11.39 3.50
CA SER A 149 16.29 12.66 2.82
C SER A 149 17.58 12.60 1.99
N VAL A 150 17.57 13.33 0.87
CA VAL A 150 18.79 13.78 0.22
C VAL A 150 19.48 14.76 1.17
N SER A 151 20.76 14.53 1.50
CA SER A 151 21.58 15.49 2.24
C SER A 151 21.80 16.73 1.36
N ILE A 152 20.92 17.72 1.47
CA ILE A 152 21.11 19.02 0.82
C ILE A 152 22.23 19.73 1.57
N HIS A 153 23.45 19.56 1.09
CA HIS A 153 24.56 20.39 1.52
C HIS A 153 24.27 21.80 1.01
N LYS A 154 24.00 22.73 1.92
CA LYS A 154 23.97 24.15 1.57
C LYS A 154 25.36 24.51 1.05
N ILE A 155 25.43 24.86 -0.23
CA ILE A 155 26.61 25.51 -0.79
C ILE A 155 26.62 26.91 -0.16
N GLY A 156 27.59 27.14 0.73
CA GLY A 156 27.86 28.44 1.32
C GLY A 156 28.55 29.37 0.34
#